data_AF-A0A8J4SY33-F1
#
_entry.id   AF-A0A8J4SY33-F1
#
_cell.length_a   1.000
_cell.length_b   1.000
_cell.length_c   1.000
_cell.angle_alpha   90.00
_cell.angle_beta   90.00
_cell.angle_gamma   90.00
#
_symmetry.space_group_name_H-M   'P 1'
#
loop_
_entity.id
_entity.type
_entity.pdbx_description
1 polymer ?
#
loop_
_entity_poly.entity_id
_entity_poly.type
_entity_poly.pdbx_seq_one_letter_code
_entity_poly.pdbx_strand_id
1 'polypeptide(L)'
;MLEQSGVSVAATSENSAARDVAAAKSFAFGGIGVAGLMSEGERNLRAVLERPDPSQQLQTALSHATPAGKLYILVGLRRCDRAAYQKVFDSLARPNDDVEVARGCMISREPFRQLLSQVQDGRLDDYLSRPPW
;
A
#
# COMPACT_ATOMS: atom_id res chain seq x y z
N MET A 1 21.88 40.69 6.18
CA MET A 1 22.41 39.35 5.85
C MET A 1 21.22 38.42 5.80
N LEU A 2 20.73 38.09 4.60
CA LEU A 2 19.67 37.09 4.42
C LEU A 2 20.36 35.73 4.25
N GLU A 3 19.97 34.72 5.02
CA GLU A 3 20.13 33.32 4.63
C GLU A 3 18.76 32.64 4.71
N GLN A 4 18.20 32.37 3.53
CA GLN A 4 17.02 31.55 3.37
C GLN A 4 17.43 30.08 3.48
N SER A 5 16.89 29.38 4.47
CA SER A 5 16.97 27.92 4.55
C SER A 5 15.93 27.31 3.63
N GLY A 6 16.33 27.01 2.39
CA GLY A 6 15.55 26.24 1.44
C GLY A 6 15.56 24.76 1.78
N VAL A 7 14.66 24.32 2.66
CA VAL A 7 14.28 22.90 2.71
C VAL A 7 13.45 22.62 1.46
N SER A 8 14.02 21.83 0.56
CA SER A 8 13.34 21.35 -0.65
C SER A 8 12.11 20.53 -0.27
N VAL A 9 10.93 21.06 -0.58
CA VAL A 9 9.61 20.40 -0.38
C VAL A 9 9.48 19.10 -1.19
N ALA A 10 10.33 18.88 -2.20
CA ALA A 10 10.31 17.69 -3.04
C ALA A 10 10.70 16.42 -2.27
N ALA A 11 11.81 16.42 -1.54
CA ALA A 11 12.32 15.24 -0.84
C ALA A 11 11.40 14.73 0.28
N THR A 12 10.56 15.62 0.83
CA THR A 12 9.65 15.31 1.93
C THR A 12 8.36 14.63 1.45
N SER A 13 7.78 15.13 0.34
CA SER A 13 6.59 14.56 -0.31
C SER A 13 6.91 13.24 -1.01
N GLU A 14 8.13 13.14 -1.55
CA GLU A 14 8.64 11.93 -2.15
C GLU A 14 8.51 10.74 -1.19
N ASN A 15 9.03 10.84 0.02
CA ASN A 15 8.96 9.73 0.98
C ASN A 15 7.60 9.68 1.74
N SER A 16 6.68 10.61 1.53
CA SER A 16 5.40 10.60 2.26
C SER A 16 4.49 9.47 1.79
N ALA A 17 4.28 9.30 0.48
CA ALA A 17 3.31 8.33 -0.03
C ALA A 17 3.63 6.89 0.40
N ALA A 18 4.92 6.48 0.40
CA ALA A 18 5.31 5.15 0.87
C ALA A 18 5.12 4.98 2.38
N ARG A 19 5.39 6.03 3.17
CA ARG A 19 5.08 6.04 4.61
C ARG A 19 3.58 5.99 4.86
N ASP A 20 2.79 6.69 4.06
CA ASP A 20 1.33 6.74 4.18
C ASP A 20 0.70 5.39 3.81
N VAL A 21 1.25 4.69 2.80
CA VAL A 21 0.91 3.28 2.52
C VAL A 21 1.23 2.41 3.74
N ALA A 22 2.43 2.52 4.31
CA ALA A 22 2.81 1.74 5.49
C ALA A 22 1.93 2.05 6.71
N ALA A 23 1.48 3.29 6.87
CA ALA A 23 0.61 3.73 7.96
C ALA A 23 -0.88 3.45 7.74
N ALA A 24 -1.28 2.86 6.60
CA ALA A 24 -2.67 2.58 6.28
C ALA A 24 -3.37 1.80 7.41
N LYS A 25 -4.57 2.22 7.80
CA LYS A 25 -5.32 1.60 8.90
C LYS A 25 -6.25 0.49 8.45
N SER A 26 -6.75 0.60 7.21
CA SER A 26 -7.67 -0.35 6.58
C SER A 26 -7.18 -0.72 5.19
N PHE A 27 -7.61 -1.88 4.72
CA PHE A 27 -7.25 -2.44 3.43
C PHE A 27 -8.47 -2.39 2.50
N ALA A 28 -8.34 -1.72 1.35
CA ALA A 28 -9.47 -1.45 0.47
C ALA A 28 -9.00 -1.15 -0.95
N PHE A 29 -9.59 -1.85 -1.91
CA PHE A 29 -9.40 -1.60 -3.34
C PHE A 29 -10.76 -1.38 -4.01
N GLY A 30 -10.80 -0.44 -4.96
CA GLY A 30 -12.01 0.00 -5.63
C GLY A 30 -12.79 1.05 -4.85
N GLY A 31 -14.02 1.33 -5.33
CA GLY A 31 -14.90 2.31 -4.71
C GLY A 31 -15.42 1.87 -3.36
N ILE A 32 -15.19 2.71 -2.34
CA ILE A 32 -15.69 2.51 -0.99
C ILE A 32 -16.60 3.66 -0.55
N GLY A 33 -17.54 3.32 0.34
CA GLY A 33 -18.53 4.25 0.88
C GLY A 33 -19.58 4.70 -0.14
N VAL A 34 -20.46 5.61 0.29
CA VAL A 34 -21.61 6.07 -0.52
C VAL A 34 -21.18 6.76 -1.81
N ALA A 35 -20.11 7.54 -1.75
CA ALA A 35 -19.55 8.22 -2.92
C ALA A 35 -18.73 7.28 -3.83
N GLY A 36 -18.51 6.03 -3.40
CA GLY A 36 -17.74 5.05 -4.15
C GLY A 36 -16.32 5.53 -4.43
N LEU A 37 -15.66 6.19 -3.48
CA LEU A 37 -14.35 6.83 -3.66
C LEU A 37 -13.19 5.87 -3.41
N MET A 38 -12.06 6.11 -4.09
CA MET A 38 -10.85 5.31 -3.92
C MET A 38 -10.28 5.55 -2.54
N SER A 39 -9.93 4.47 -1.85
CA SER A 39 -9.32 4.54 -0.52
C SER A 39 -8.01 5.33 -0.55
N GLU A 40 -7.66 5.97 0.56
CA GLU A 40 -6.36 6.65 0.69
C GLU A 40 -5.20 5.67 0.51
N GLY A 41 -5.33 4.45 1.04
CA GLY A 41 -4.31 3.41 0.90
C GLY A 41 -4.06 3.01 -0.57
N GLU A 42 -5.12 2.80 -1.35
CA GLU A 42 -4.99 2.51 -2.79
C GLU A 42 -4.41 3.72 -3.53
N ARG A 43 -4.88 4.93 -3.25
CA ARG A 43 -4.40 6.17 -3.87
C ARG A 43 -2.91 6.38 -3.61
N ASN A 44 -2.47 6.22 -2.36
CA ASN A 44 -1.07 6.36 -1.99
C ASN A 44 -0.21 5.26 -2.61
N LEU A 45 -0.71 4.02 -2.70
CA LEU A 45 0.00 2.95 -3.38
C LEU A 45 0.22 3.26 -4.86
N ARG A 46 -0.82 3.75 -5.56
CA ARG A 46 -0.69 4.17 -6.96
C ARG A 46 0.34 5.27 -7.12
N ALA A 47 0.30 6.29 -6.25
CA ALA A 47 1.29 7.37 -6.26
C ALA A 47 2.73 6.86 -6.05
N VAL A 48 2.94 5.86 -5.19
CA VAL A 48 4.26 5.21 -5.04
C VAL A 48 4.66 4.48 -6.32
N LEU A 49 3.75 3.77 -6.97
CA LEU A 49 4.01 3.00 -8.18
C LEU A 49 4.37 3.85 -9.40
N GLU A 50 4.02 5.13 -9.41
CA GLU A 50 4.39 6.10 -10.45
C GLU A 50 5.82 6.67 -10.27
N ARG A 51 6.49 6.39 -9.15
CA ARG A 51 7.83 6.88 -8.88
C ARG A 51 8.91 6.06 -9.61
N PRO A 52 10.14 6.59 -9.77
CA PRO A 52 11.23 5.86 -10.42
C PRO A 52 11.65 4.56 -9.70
N ASP A 53 11.64 4.55 -8.37
CA ASP A 53 12.14 3.43 -7.55
C ASP A 53 11.06 2.85 -6.59
N PRO A 54 9.90 2.39 -7.11
CA PRO A 54 8.77 2.01 -6.27
C PRO A 54 9.10 0.81 -5.38
N SER A 55 9.84 -0.18 -5.90
CA SER A 55 10.23 -1.38 -5.15
C SER A 55 11.08 -1.04 -3.93
N GLN A 56 12.09 -0.17 -4.07
CA GLN A 56 12.97 0.20 -2.96
C GLN A 56 12.21 0.96 -1.87
N GLN A 57 11.31 1.85 -2.26
CA GLN A 57 10.53 2.63 -1.30
C GLN A 57 9.54 1.77 -0.51
N LEU A 58 8.84 0.85 -1.19
CA LEU A 58 7.93 -0.09 -0.56
C LEU A 58 8.66 -1.03 0.40
N GLN A 59 9.83 -1.54 0.01
CA GLN A 59 10.67 -2.36 0.90
C GLN A 59 11.16 -1.58 2.12
N THR A 60 11.54 -0.31 1.95
CA THR A 60 11.97 0.56 3.07
C THR A 60 10.82 0.77 4.07
N ALA A 61 9.62 1.05 3.55
CA ALA A 61 8.43 1.34 4.36
C ALA A 61 7.90 0.10 5.12
N LEU A 62 8.18 -1.12 4.64
CA LEU A 62 7.71 -2.38 5.22
C LEU A 62 8.05 -2.54 6.71
N SER A 63 9.23 -2.06 7.11
CA SER A 63 9.75 -2.19 8.49
C SER A 63 8.86 -1.53 9.54
N HIS A 64 8.09 -0.50 9.16
CA HIS A 64 7.20 0.26 10.04
C HIS A 64 5.72 0.06 9.70
N ALA A 65 5.41 -0.85 8.77
CA ALA A 65 4.08 -0.98 8.24
C ALA A 65 3.11 -1.67 9.21
N THR A 66 1.89 -1.14 9.26
CA THR A 66 0.74 -1.80 9.89
C THR A 66 0.39 -3.10 9.15
N PRO A 67 -0.50 -3.96 9.69
CA PRO A 67 -1.01 -5.11 8.94
C PRO A 67 -1.63 -4.74 7.59
N ALA A 68 -2.46 -3.68 7.50
CA ALA A 68 -3.01 -3.22 6.23
C ALA A 68 -1.92 -2.68 5.28
N GLY A 69 -0.98 -1.90 5.81
CA GLY A 69 0.13 -1.36 5.02
C GLY A 69 1.02 -2.46 4.42
N LYS A 70 1.29 -3.53 5.18
CA LYS A 70 2.02 -4.72 4.68
C LYS A 70 1.31 -5.37 3.49
N LEU A 71 -0.02 -5.45 3.53
CA LEU A 71 -0.80 -6.01 2.42
C LEU A 71 -0.72 -5.11 1.17
N TYR A 72 -0.87 -3.79 1.31
CA TYR A 72 -0.67 -2.87 0.18
C TYR A 72 0.75 -2.95 -0.40
N ILE A 73 1.77 -2.98 0.46
CA ILE A 73 3.17 -3.11 0.05
C ILE A 73 3.38 -4.38 -0.76
N LEU A 74 2.84 -5.52 -0.31
CA LEU A 74 2.93 -6.78 -1.06
C LEU A 74 2.23 -6.70 -2.42
N VAL A 75 1.05 -6.08 -2.50
CA VAL A 75 0.35 -5.87 -3.79
C VAL A 75 1.20 -4.99 -4.71
N GLY A 76 1.78 -3.90 -4.19
CA GLY A 76 2.68 -3.03 -4.94
C GLY A 76 3.92 -3.73 -5.47
N LEU A 77 4.64 -4.45 -4.60
CA LEU A 77 5.81 -5.23 -5.00
C LEU A 77 5.43 -6.28 -6.03
N ARG A 78 4.30 -6.99 -5.86
CA ARG A 78 3.83 -7.97 -6.84
C ARG A 78 3.67 -7.36 -8.23
N ARG A 79 3.25 -6.08 -8.29
CA ARG A 79 3.01 -5.31 -9.52
C ARG A 79 4.26 -4.73 -10.16
N CYS A 80 5.26 -4.28 -9.38
CA CYS A 80 6.45 -3.60 -9.91
C CYS A 80 7.74 -4.43 -9.85
N ASP A 81 7.86 -5.39 -8.94
CA ASP A 81 9.06 -6.19 -8.71
C ASP A 81 8.70 -7.56 -8.09
N ARG A 82 8.51 -8.56 -8.96
CA ARG A 82 8.07 -9.90 -8.56
C ARG A 82 9.09 -10.62 -7.68
N ALA A 83 10.38 -10.35 -7.86
CA ALA A 83 11.44 -10.97 -7.09
C ALA A 83 11.49 -10.41 -5.66
N ALA A 84 11.39 -9.08 -5.50
CA ALA A 84 11.28 -8.46 -4.19
C ALA A 84 9.99 -8.89 -3.47
N TYR A 85 8.86 -8.99 -4.18
CA TYR A 85 7.63 -9.55 -3.63
C TYR A 85 7.84 -10.92 -3.02
N GLN A 86 8.46 -11.86 -3.76
CA GLN A 86 8.65 -13.22 -3.30
C GLN A 86 9.52 -13.26 -2.03
N LYS A 87 10.63 -12.53 -2.04
CA LYS A 87 11.54 -12.40 -0.87
C LYS A 87 10.81 -11.86 0.36
N VAL A 88 10.00 -10.82 0.19
CA VAL A 88 9.21 -10.24 1.28
C VAL A 88 8.14 -11.23 1.75
N PHE A 89 7.41 -11.85 0.84
CA PHE A 89 6.33 -12.80 1.15
C PHE A 89 6.82 -14.00 1.98
N ASP A 90 8.00 -14.53 1.64
CA ASP A 90 8.59 -15.69 2.31
C ASP A 90 9.12 -15.36 3.72
N SER A 91 9.57 -14.12 3.94
CA SER A 91 10.10 -13.67 5.24
C SER A 91 9.07 -12.98 6.14
N LEU A 92 7.86 -12.70 5.63
CA LEU A 92 6.86 -11.93 6.36
C LEU A 92 6.25 -12.72 7.52
N ALA A 93 6.27 -12.12 8.71
CA ALA A 93 5.53 -12.62 9.86
C ALA A 93 4.02 -12.65 9.57
N ARG A 94 3.35 -13.73 9.97
CA ARG A 94 1.92 -13.96 9.73
C ARG A 94 1.16 -13.89 11.06
N PRO A 95 0.83 -12.68 11.55
CA PRO A 95 0.07 -12.53 12.78
C PRO A 95 -1.31 -13.19 12.64
N ASN A 96 -1.94 -13.48 13.78
CA ASN A 96 -3.33 -13.95 13.84
C ASN A 96 -4.32 -12.78 13.98
N ASP A 97 -3.86 -11.55 13.80
CA ASP A 97 -4.68 -10.36 13.91
C ASP A 97 -5.58 -10.16 12.68
N ASP A 98 -6.74 -9.57 12.92
CA ASP A 98 -7.64 -9.13 11.85
C ASP A 98 -7.25 -7.74 11.35
N VAL A 99 -7.47 -7.55 10.05
CA VAL A 99 -7.32 -6.27 9.37
C VAL A 99 -8.72 -5.72 9.06
N GLU A 100 -8.92 -4.42 9.27
CA GLU A 100 -10.14 -3.76 8.81
C GLU A 100 -10.12 -3.68 7.28
N VAL A 101 -11.20 -4.12 6.65
CA VAL A 101 -11.35 -4.17 5.20
C VAL A 101 -12.59 -3.41 4.80
N ALA A 102 -12.48 -2.57 3.76
CA ALA A 102 -13.64 -1.92 3.15
C ALA A 102 -13.84 -2.44 1.72
N ARG A 103 -15.05 -2.89 1.40
CA ARG A 103 -15.47 -3.36 0.08
C ARG A 103 -16.84 -2.76 -0.25
N GLY A 104 -16.88 -1.84 -1.21
CA GLY A 104 -18.10 -1.07 -1.47
C GLY A 104 -18.55 -0.34 -0.20
N CYS A 105 -19.79 -0.55 0.21
CA CYS A 105 -20.33 0.05 1.43
C CYS A 105 -20.09 -0.78 2.71
N MET A 106 -19.45 -1.94 2.62
CA MET A 106 -19.26 -2.84 3.75
C MET A 106 -17.88 -2.65 4.38
N ILE A 107 -17.85 -2.52 5.71
CA ILE A 107 -16.64 -2.60 6.52
C ILE A 107 -16.69 -3.91 7.31
N SER A 108 -15.60 -4.67 7.25
CA SER A 108 -15.44 -5.94 7.95
C SER A 108 -14.06 -6.02 8.60
N ARG A 109 -13.87 -7.02 9.47
CA ARG A 109 -12.56 -7.43 9.96
C ARG A 109 -12.26 -8.80 9.37
N GLU A 110 -11.19 -8.91 8.59
CA GLU A 110 -10.78 -10.17 7.95
C GLU A 110 -9.39 -10.60 8.47
N PRO A 111 -9.14 -11.91 8.67
CA PRO A 111 -7.84 -12.38 9.13
C PRO A 111 -6.72 -11.98 8.17
N PHE A 112 -5.60 -11.47 8.70
CA PHE A 112 -4.45 -11.08 7.88
C PHE A 112 -4.00 -12.18 6.91
N ARG A 113 -4.01 -13.44 7.37
CA ARG A 113 -3.61 -14.61 6.57
C ARG A 113 -4.53 -14.86 5.37
N GLN A 114 -5.83 -14.62 5.52
CA GLN A 114 -6.80 -14.73 4.43
C GLN A 114 -6.57 -13.64 3.39
N LEU A 115 -6.31 -12.41 3.83
CA LEU A 115 -6.00 -11.32 2.90
C LEU A 115 -4.66 -11.56 2.19
N LEU A 116 -3.67 -12.07 2.91
CA LEU A 116 -2.38 -12.44 2.34
C LEU A 116 -2.50 -13.50 1.24
N SER A 117 -3.39 -14.49 1.39
CA SER A 117 -3.65 -15.47 0.32
C SER A 117 -4.32 -14.84 -0.90
N GLN A 118 -5.23 -13.86 -0.71
CA GLN A 118 -5.83 -13.12 -1.83
C GLN A 118 -4.76 -12.33 -2.61
N VAL A 119 -3.78 -11.75 -1.92
CA VAL A 119 -2.63 -11.09 -2.56
C VAL A 119 -1.77 -12.11 -3.31
N GLN A 120 -1.54 -13.30 -2.73
CA GLN A 120 -0.81 -14.39 -3.38
C GLN A 120 -1.50 -14.90 -4.66
N ASP A 121 -2.83 -14.98 -4.63
CA ASP A 121 -3.65 -15.36 -5.79
C ASP A 121 -3.68 -14.27 -6.87
N GLY A 122 -3.24 -13.04 -6.55
CA GLY A 122 -3.27 -11.90 -7.49
C GLY A 122 -4.64 -11.27 -7.66
N ARG A 123 -5.58 -11.49 -6.74
CA ARG A 123 -6.96 -10.99 -6.85
C ARG A 123 -7.05 -9.45 -6.87
N LEU A 124 -5.99 -8.76 -6.47
CA LEU A 124 -5.94 -7.30 -6.41
C LEU A 124 -5.23 -6.68 -7.63
N ASP A 125 -4.60 -7.49 -8.49
CA ASP A 125 -3.76 -7.02 -9.60
C ASP A 125 -4.59 -6.24 -10.64
N ASP A 126 -5.86 -6.65 -10.83
CA ASP A 126 -6.82 -6.01 -11.73
C ASP A 126 -7.18 -4.59 -11.30
N TYR A 127 -7.20 -4.28 -9.99
CA TYR A 127 -7.50 -2.93 -9.54
C TYR A 127 -6.42 -1.97 -10.01
N LEU A 128 -5.15 -2.33 -9.81
CA LEU A 128 -4.01 -1.50 -10.22
C LEU A 128 -3.82 -1.39 -11.73
N SER A 129 -4.39 -2.31 -12.51
CA SER A 129 -4.36 -2.25 -13.98
C SER A 129 -5.38 -1.26 -14.56
N ARG A 130 -6.41 -0.89 -13.78
CA ARG A 130 -7.42 0.09 -14.20
C ARG A 130 -6.89 1.52 -14.02
N PRO A 131 -7.27 2.45 -14.91
CA PRO A 131 -6.93 3.85 -14.75
C PRO A 131 -7.49 4.40 -13.43
N PRO A 132 -6.79 5.34 -12.78
CA PRO A 132 -7.30 6.02 -11.59
C PRO A 132 -8.55 6.84 -11.96
N TRP A 133 -9.48 6.93 -11.01
CA TRP A 133 -10.77 7.60 -11.14
C TRP A 133 -11.05 8.44 -9.89
#